data_AF-A0A1E3PAX3-F1
#
_entry.id   AF-A0A1E3PAX3-F1
#
_cell.length_a   1.000
_cell.length_b   1.000
_cell.length_c   1.000
_cell.angle_alpha   90.00
_cell.angle_beta   90.00
_cell.angle_gamma   90.00
#
_symmetry.space_group_name_H-M   'P 1'
#
loop_
_entity.id
_entity.type
_entity.pdbx_description
1 polymer ?
#
loop_
_entity_poly.entity_id
_entity_poly.type
_entity_poly.pdbx_seq_one_letter_code
_entity_poly.pdbx_strand_id
1 'polypeptide(L)'
;MIPFEGLLPYGIMMTLLTLGGGLVTATRVYQNNGHRVRYAYDNWEEQMMERDYRLTGKFREQVANEKAPEVFKTNSFWKLEKPSRWW
;
A
#
# COMPACT_ATOMS: atom_id res chain seq x y z
N MET A 1 35.89 32.12 -4.55
CA MET A 1 34.71 31.89 -3.68
C MET A 1 33.64 31.25 -4.55
N ILE A 2 32.95 30.21 -4.07
CA ILE A 2 31.87 29.55 -4.82
C ILE A 2 30.59 30.40 -4.67
N PRO A 3 29.87 30.71 -5.76
CA PRO A 3 28.65 31.50 -5.69
C PRO A 3 27.50 30.67 -5.10
N PHE A 4 27.13 30.93 -3.85
CA PHE A 4 26.07 30.19 -3.14
C PHE A 4 24.67 30.52 -3.68
N GLU A 5 24.50 31.73 -4.24
CA GLU A 5 23.28 32.21 -4.87
C GLU A 5 22.86 31.32 -6.04
N GLY A 6 23.84 30.76 -6.76
CA GLY A 6 23.60 29.78 -7.82
C GLY A 6 23.15 28.40 -7.30
N LEU A 7 23.42 28.08 -6.03
CA LEU A 7 23.03 26.82 -5.39
C LEU A 7 21.66 26.91 -4.69
N LEU A 8 21.19 28.11 -4.35
CA LEU A 8 19.87 28.33 -3.74
C LEU A 8 18.72 27.67 -4.51
N PRO A 9 18.57 27.82 -5.84
CA PRO A 9 17.47 27.17 -6.55
C PRO A 9 17.56 25.64 -6.46
N TYR A 10 18.76 25.07 -6.54
CA TYR A 10 18.97 23.62 -6.39
C TYR A 10 18.68 23.14 -4.96
N GLY A 11 19.06 23.92 -3.94
CA GLY A 11 18.75 23.65 -2.54
C GLY A 11 17.25 23.63 -2.27
N ILE A 12 16.51 24.59 -2.84
CA ILE A 12 15.04 24.64 -2.74
C ILE A 12 14.42 23.42 -3.42
N MET A 13 14.83 23.09 -4.65
CA MET A 13 14.32 21.91 -5.36
C MET A 13 14.59 20.61 -4.58
N MET A 14 15.81 20.42 -4.09
CA MET A 14 16.18 19.26 -3.28
C MET A 14 15.33 19.17 -2.01
N THR A 15 15.13 20.29 -1.31
CA THR A 15 14.34 20.33 -0.07
C THR A 15 12.88 19.97 -0.36
N LEU A 16 12.27 20.54 -1.39
CA LEU A 16 10.87 20.25 -1.72
C LEU A 16 10.67 18.79 -2.18
N LEU A 17 11.60 18.26 -2.98
CA LEU A 17 11.51 16.87 -3.46
C LEU A 17 11.70 15.86 -2.33
N THR A 18 12.69 16.09 -1.45
CA THR A 18 12.95 15.22 -0.30
C THR A 18 11.81 15.27 0.71
N LEU A 19 11.28 16.46 1.01
CA LEU A 19 10.10 16.62 1.87
C LEU A 19 8.88 15.93 1.27
N GLY A 20 8.60 16.14 -0.02
CA GLY A 20 7.49 15.48 -0.71
C GLY A 20 7.59 13.95 -0.65
N GLY A 21 8.75 13.39 -0.98
CA GLY A 21 8.98 11.94 -0.91
C GLY A 21 8.88 11.37 0.50
N GLY A 22 9.39 12.11 1.50
CA GLY A 22 9.28 11.75 2.91
C GLY A 22 7.82 11.72 3.39
N LEU A 23 7.04 12.74 3.04
CA LEU A 23 5.61 12.82 3.38
C LEU A 23 4.79 11.70 2.75
N VAL A 24 5.03 11.38 1.47
CA VAL A 24 4.37 10.25 0.80
C VAL A 24 4.72 8.93 1.48
N THR A 25 6.00 8.74 1.85
CA THR A 25 6.42 7.52 2.54
C THR A 25 5.75 7.40 3.91
N ALA A 26 5.74 8.48 4.69
CA ALA A 26 5.14 8.51 6.02
C ALA A 26 3.64 8.21 5.97
N THR A 27 2.90 8.85 5.06
CA THR A 27 1.45 8.61 4.90
C THR A 27 1.14 7.18 4.48
N ARG A 28 1.93 6.59 3.57
CA ARG A 28 1.76 5.19 3.14
C ARG A 28 2.04 4.19 4.26
N VAL A 29 3.07 4.43 5.08
CA VAL A 29 3.37 3.59 6.25
C VAL A 29 2.26 3.70 7.29
N TYR A 30 1.76 4.91 7.54
CA TYR A 30 0.64 5.13 8.45
C TYR A 30 -0.63 4.39 7.98
N GLN A 31 -0.96 4.46 6.69
CA GLN A 31 -2.10 3.75 6.11
C GLN A 31 -1.99 2.22 6.17
N ASN A 32 -0.77 1.68 6.18
CA ASN A 32 -0.50 0.25 6.26
C ASN A 32 -0.19 -0.21 7.71
N ASN A 33 -0.74 0.47 8.72
CA ASN A 33 -0.53 0.12 10.14
C ASN A 33 0.95 0.02 10.55
N GLY A 34 1.82 0.87 10.00
CA GLY A 34 3.25 0.88 10.31
C GLY A 34 4.10 -0.03 9.42
N HIS A 35 3.49 -0.80 8.51
CA HIS A 35 4.24 -1.64 7.58
C HIS A 35 4.54 -0.92 6.26
N ARG A 36 5.63 -1.34 5.59
CA ARG A 36 6.00 -0.81 4.27
C ARG A 36 5.00 -1.26 3.21
N VAL A 37 4.82 -0.44 2.17
CA VAL A 37 4.06 -0.82 0.98
C VAL A 37 4.76 -1.96 0.23
N ARG A 38 3.99 -2.93 -0.26
CA ARG A 38 4.48 -3.93 -1.23
C ARG A 38 4.42 -3.34 -2.63
N TYR A 39 5.38 -3.72 -3.47
CA TYR A 39 5.47 -3.32 -4.88
C TYR A 39 5.71 -4.56 -5.73
N ALA A 40 5.35 -4.50 -7.02
CA ALA A 40 5.53 -5.59 -7.98
C ALA A 40 4.88 -6.93 -7.56
N TYR A 41 3.64 -6.87 -7.06
CA TYR A 41 2.90 -8.06 -6.68
C TYR A 41 2.29 -8.77 -7.89
N ASP A 42 2.29 -10.10 -7.86
CA ASP A 42 1.67 -10.94 -8.87
C ASP A 42 0.21 -11.26 -8.51
N ASN A 43 -0.47 -12.03 -9.38
CA ASN A 43 -1.86 -12.43 -9.18
C ASN A 43 -2.05 -13.30 -7.92
N TRP A 44 -1.01 -14.02 -7.49
CA TRP A 44 -1.06 -14.83 -6.29
C TRP A 44 -1.02 -13.95 -5.04
N GLU A 45 -0.10 -12.99 -5.00
CA GLU A 45 0.03 -12.03 -3.91
C GLU A 45 -1.22 -11.16 -3.78
N GLU A 46 -1.87 -10.79 -4.88
CA GLU A 46 -3.15 -10.08 -4.84
C GLU A 46 -4.25 -10.92 -4.15
N GLN A 47 -4.39 -12.19 -4.53
CA GLN A 47 -5.33 -13.11 -3.89
C GLN A 47 -5.00 -13.36 -2.41
N MET A 48 -3.72 -13.44 -2.06
CA MET A 48 -3.29 -13.60 -0.66
C MET A 48 -3.58 -12.34 0.17
N MET A 49 -3.41 -11.14 -0.39
CA MET A 49 -3.80 -9.90 0.29
C MET A 49 -5.31 -9.82 0.54
N GLU A 50 -6.14 -10.28 -0.40
CA GLU A 50 -7.59 -10.37 -0.21
C GLU A 50 -7.97 -11.39 0.86
N ARG A 51 -7.28 -12.54 0.90
CA ARG A 51 -7.42 -13.53 1.96
C ARG A 51 -7.05 -12.94 3.32
N ASP A 52 -5.93 -12.24 3.42
CA ASP A 52 -5.47 -11.63 4.67
C ASP A 52 -6.43 -10.53 5.14
N TYR A 53 -6.97 -9.74 4.20
CA TYR A 53 -8.05 -8.79 4.49
C TYR A 53 -9.30 -9.47 5.04
N ARG A 54 -9.68 -10.63 4.52
CA ARG A 54 -10.79 -11.44 5.04
C ARG A 54 -10.50 -12.03 6.42
N LEU A 55 -9.25 -12.30 6.76
CA LEU A 55 -8.87 -12.83 8.08
C LEU A 55 -8.80 -11.74 9.15
N THR A 56 -8.34 -10.55 8.79
CA THR A 56 -8.02 -9.46 9.74
C THR A 56 -9.03 -8.34 9.75
N GLY A 57 -9.77 -8.13 8.66
CA GLY A 57 -10.65 -6.99 8.46
C GLY A 57 -9.91 -5.67 8.17
N LYS A 58 -8.57 -5.67 8.14
CA LYS A 58 -7.77 -4.49 7.81
C LYS A 58 -6.89 -4.74 6.60
N PHE A 59 -6.70 -3.72 5.80
CA PHE A 59 -5.89 -3.83 4.59
C PHE A 59 -4.42 -4.06 4.97
N ARG A 60 -3.87 -5.21 4.56
CA ARG A 60 -2.46 -5.64 4.71
C ARG A 60 -1.99 -5.93 6.14
N GLU A 61 -2.89 -6.13 7.09
CA GLU A 61 -2.53 -6.63 8.41
C GLU A 61 -2.25 -8.14 8.35
N GLN A 62 -1.26 -8.61 9.12
CA GLN A 62 -0.89 -10.02 9.21
C GLN A 62 -1.34 -10.59 10.55
N VAL A 63 -1.80 -11.85 10.54
CA VAL A 63 -2.19 -12.60 11.73
C VAL A 63 -1.54 -13.98 11.72
N ALA A 64 -1.01 -14.40 12.87
CA ALA A 64 -0.35 -15.70 13.05
C ALA A 64 -1.12 -16.65 13.98
N ASN A 65 -2.42 -16.41 14.18
CA ASN A 65 -3.25 -17.25 15.04
C ASN A 65 -3.40 -18.66 14.44
N GLU A 66 -3.31 -19.68 15.29
CA GLU A 66 -3.48 -21.08 14.90
C GLU A 66 -4.88 -21.35 14.31
N LYS A 67 -5.92 -20.78 14.94
CA LYS A 67 -7.31 -20.94 14.52
C LYS A 67 -7.82 -19.65 13.89
N ALA A 68 -8.38 -19.77 12.69
CA ALA A 68 -9.04 -18.66 12.01
C ALA A 68 -10.34 -18.26 12.75
N PRO A 69 -10.76 -16.98 12.66
CA PRO A 69 -12.03 -16.53 13.24
C PRO A 69 -13.21 -17.22 12.55
N GLU A 70 -14.30 -17.46 13.28
CA GLU A 70 -15.47 -18.18 12.76
C GLU A 70 -16.09 -17.50 11.54
N VAL A 71 -16.09 -16.16 11.52
CA VAL A 71 -16.57 -15.32 10.40
C VAL A 71 -15.83 -15.60 9.09
N PHE A 72 -14.58 -16.09 9.15
CA PHE A 72 -13.82 -16.42 7.95
C PHE A 72 -14.46 -17.54 7.12
N LYS A 73 -15.23 -18.43 7.77
CA LYS A 73 -15.96 -19.52 7.09
C LYS A 73 -17.05 -19.00 6.17
N THR A 74 -17.65 -17.85 6.50
CA THR A 74 -18.83 -17.31 5.80
C THR A 74 -18.53 -16.06 4.96
N ASN A 75 -17.37 -15.42 5.14
CA ASN A 75 -17.03 -14.18 4.42
C ASN A 75 -16.44 -14.36 3.02
N SER A 76 -16.54 -15.56 2.44
CA SER A 76 -16.12 -15.79 1.05
C SER A 76 -17.06 -15.09 0.09
N PHE A 77 -16.50 -14.39 -0.90
CA PHE A 77 -17.27 -13.74 -1.95
C PHE A 77 -16.69 -14.07 -3.33
N TRP A 78 -17.57 -14.05 -4.33
CA TRP A 78 -17.21 -14.19 -5.73
C TRP A 78 -17.39 -12.83 -6.40
N LYS A 79 -16.38 -12.37 -7.13
CA LYS A 79 -16.45 -11.11 -7.87
C LYS A 79 -17.29 -11.34 -9.13
N LEU A 80 -18.37 -10.57 -9.27
CA LEU A 80 -19.20 -10.57 -10.47
C LEU A 80 -18.64 -9.52 -11.45
N GLU A 81 -18.27 -9.98 -12.64
CA GLU A 81 -17.85 -9.09 -13.71
C GLU A 81 -19.06 -8.56 -14.49
N LYS A 82 -18.98 -7.33 -14.99
CA LYS A 82 -20.00 -6.79 -15.89
C LYS A 82 -19.92 -7.52 -17.23
N PRO A 83 -21.06 -7.71 -17.93
CA PRO A 83 -21.02 -8.18 -19.30
C PRO A 83 -20.20 -7.20 -20.14
N SER A 84 -19.26 -7.72 -20.92
CA SER A 84 -18.40 -6.89 -21.76
C SER A 84 -19.20 -6.34 -22.92
N ARG A 85 -19.12 -5.03 -23.15
CA ARG A 85 -19.93 -4.31 -24.16
C ARG A 85 -19.52 -4.61 -25.62
N TRP A 86 -18.44 -5.35 -25.81
CA TRP A 86 -17.76 -5.50 -27.10
C TRP A 86 -17.85 -6.91 -27.67
N TRP A 87 -18.63 -7.80 -27.03
CA TRP A 87 -19.17 -9.04 -27.60
C TRP A 87 -20.69 -8.96 -27.54
#